data_AF-A0A0F9JBH6-F1
#
_entry.id   AF-A0A0F9JBH6-F1
#
_cell.length_a   1.000
_cell.length_b   1.000
_cell.length_c   1.000
_cell.angle_alpha   90.00
_cell.angle_beta   90.00
_cell.angle_gamma   90.00
#
_symmetry.space_group_name_H-M   'P 1'
#
loop_
_entity.id
_entity.type
_entity.pdbx_description
1 polymer ?
#
loop_
_entity_poly.entity_id
_entity_poly.type
_entity_poly.pdbx_seq_one_letter_code
_entity_poly.pdbx_strand_id
1 'polypeptide(L)' 'KRAMNKYLRAYRRTKTVVYKNVKTANYRWTGINKWRSYNFRTKSRGVYKYYVYAKDKAGNSQQNIARGSFRIR' A
#
# COMPACT_ATOMS: atom_id res chain seq x y z
N LYS A 1 -12.78 18.89 -3.56
CA LYS A 1 -13.10 17.48 -3.94
C LYS A 1 -13.41 17.27 -5.44
N ARG A 2 -14.21 18.11 -6.13
CA ARG A 2 -14.57 17.95 -7.56
C ARG A 2 -13.37 17.98 -8.54
N ALA A 3 -12.44 18.93 -8.37
CA ALA A 3 -11.26 19.05 -9.24
C ALA A 3 -10.34 17.81 -9.19
N MET A 4 -10.08 17.29 -7.97
CA MET A 4 -9.33 16.04 -7.75
C MET A 4 -9.96 14.86 -8.48
N ASN A 5 -11.29 14.72 -8.43
CA ASN A 5 -11.99 13.63 -9.13
C ASN A 5 -11.92 13.77 -10.65
N LYS A 6 -11.98 15.00 -11.19
CA LYS A 6 -11.79 15.28 -12.63
C LYS A 6 -10.38 14.90 -13.08
N TYR A 7 -9.37 15.28 -12.30
CA TYR A 7 -7.97 14.90 -12.54
C TYR A 7 -7.77 13.37 -12.51
N LEU A 8 -8.30 12.68 -11.48
CA LEU A 8 -8.19 11.22 -11.38
C LEU A 8 -8.91 10.49 -12.52
N ARG A 9 -9.99 11.05 -13.08
CA ARG A 9 -10.66 10.50 -14.27
C ARG A 9 -9.81 10.65 -15.53
N ALA A 10 -9.20 11.81 -15.75
CA ALA A 10 -8.29 12.03 -16.87
C ALA A 10 -7.03 11.16 -16.75
N TYR A 11 -6.43 11.09 -15.56
CA TYR A 11 -5.25 10.29 -15.27
C TYR A 11 -5.47 8.79 -15.50
N ARG A 12 -6.66 8.27 -15.19
CA ARG A 12 -7.05 6.87 -15.49
C ARG A 12 -7.20 6.59 -16.98
N ARG A 13 -7.45 7.61 -17.81
CA ARG A 13 -7.54 7.46 -19.27
C ARG A 13 -6.17 7.47 -19.93
N THR A 14 -5.20 8.17 -19.36
CA THR A 14 -3.86 8.36 -19.95
C THR A 14 -2.79 7.40 -19.42
N LYS A 15 -2.92 6.88 -18.19
CA LYS A 15 -2.00 5.88 -17.64
C LYS A 15 -2.60 4.47 -17.67
N THR A 16 -1.90 3.57 -18.35
CA THR A 16 -2.21 2.13 -18.40
C THR A 16 -2.12 1.44 -17.02
N VAL A 17 -1.38 2.03 -16.07
CA VAL A 17 -1.22 1.50 -14.70
C VAL A 17 -1.41 2.62 -13.68
N VAL A 18 -2.50 2.54 -12.91
CA VAL A 18 -2.76 3.43 -11.77
C VAL A 18 -2.52 2.66 -10.49
N TYR A 19 -1.46 3.01 -9.77
CA TYR A 19 -1.19 2.46 -8.43
C TYR A 19 -2.15 3.09 -7.42
N LYS A 20 -3.01 2.27 -6.81
CA LYS A 20 -3.93 2.68 -5.76
C LYS A 20 -3.50 2.06 -4.44
N ASN A 21 -3.46 2.83 -3.36
CA ASN A 21 -3.38 2.24 -2.02
C ASN A 21 -4.71 1.52 -1.73
N VAL A 22 -4.64 0.20 -1.61
CA VAL A 22 -5.83 -0.65 -1.39
C VAL A 22 -6.10 -0.85 0.10
N LYS A 23 -5.04 -0.97 0.92
CA LYS A 23 -5.17 -1.18 2.36
C LYS A 23 -3.88 -0.85 3.09
N THR A 24 -4.02 -0.21 4.25
CA THR A 24 -2.94 0.05 5.21
C THR A 24 -3.24 -0.72 6.49
N ALA A 25 -2.31 -1.56 6.94
CA ALA A 25 -2.44 -2.21 8.25
C ALA A 25 -1.86 -1.29 9.34
N ASN A 26 -2.60 -1.10 10.43
CA ASN A 26 -2.13 -0.34 11.60
C ASN A 26 -2.04 -1.28 12.81
N TYR A 27 -0.82 -1.62 13.19
CA TYR A 27 -0.56 -2.52 14.31
C TYR A 27 -0.32 -1.81 15.65
N ARG A 28 -0.43 -0.46 15.68
CA ARG A 28 0.00 0.39 16.81
C ARG A 28 1.48 0.14 17.18
N TRP A 29 1.94 0.73 18.28
CA TRP A 29 3.27 0.45 18.81
C TRP A 29 3.38 -1.02 19.20
N THR A 30 4.35 -1.72 18.65
CA THR A 30 4.58 -3.13 18.93
C THR A 30 6.06 -3.36 19.24
N GLY A 31 6.33 -4.35 20.09
CA GLY A 31 7.70 -4.75 20.41
C GLY A 31 8.42 -5.37 19.21
N ILE A 32 9.75 -5.37 19.28
CA ILE A 32 10.64 -5.93 18.28
C ILE A 32 10.53 -7.48 18.29
N ASN A 33 10.83 -8.12 17.16
CA ASN A 33 10.91 -9.58 17.00
C ASN A 33 9.59 -10.36 17.12
N LYS A 34 8.48 -9.78 16.66
CA LYS A 34 7.18 -10.48 16.55
C LYS A 34 6.87 -10.82 15.10
N TRP A 35 6.60 -12.10 14.84
CA TRP A 35 6.04 -12.54 13.57
C TRP A 35 4.63 -11.97 13.39
N ARG A 36 4.38 -11.40 12.20
CA ARG A 36 3.08 -10.85 11.82
C ARG A 36 2.67 -11.38 10.47
N SER A 37 1.46 -11.92 10.43
CA SER A 37 0.84 -12.36 9.19
C SER A 37 -0.23 -11.33 8.80
N TYR A 38 -0.24 -10.97 7.52
CA TYR A 38 -1.24 -10.09 6.96
C TYR A 38 -2.01 -10.80 5.85
N ASN A 39 -3.31 -11.01 6.08
CA ASN A 39 -4.19 -11.65 5.12
C ASN A 39 -4.81 -10.60 4.20
N PHE A 40 -4.33 -10.53 2.97
CA PHE A 40 -4.93 -9.72 1.91
C PHE A 40 -5.99 -10.54 1.18
N ARG A 41 -7.20 -9.96 1.02
CA ARG A 41 -8.30 -10.57 0.26
C ARG A 41 -8.77 -9.56 -0.78
N THR A 42 -8.86 -10.00 -2.03
CA THR A 42 -9.39 -9.21 -3.15
C THR A 42 -10.16 -10.13 -4.10
N LYS A 43 -11.17 -9.59 -4.77
CA LYS A 43 -11.91 -10.29 -5.84
C LYS A 43 -11.41 -9.91 -7.24
N SER A 44 -10.57 -8.88 -7.33
CA SER A 44 -10.10 -8.35 -8.60
C SER A 44 -8.76 -8.97 -9.01
N ARG A 45 -8.66 -9.30 -10.31
CA ARG A 45 -7.41 -9.69 -10.96
C ARG A 45 -6.48 -8.48 -11.04
N GLY A 46 -5.17 -8.69 -10.92
CA GLY A 46 -4.22 -7.57 -11.00
C GLY A 46 -2.86 -7.81 -10.35
N VAL A 47 -1.96 -6.84 -10.50
CA VAL A 47 -0.65 -6.81 -9.82
C VAL A 47 -0.77 -5.94 -8.57
N TYR A 48 -0.45 -6.52 -7.43
CA TYR A 48 -0.48 -5.86 -6.12
C TYR A 48 0.93 -5.73 -5.59
N LYS A 49 1.25 -4.54 -5.07
CA LYS A 49 2.52 -4.24 -4.41
C LYS A 49 2.26 -4.06 -2.92
N TYR A 50 3.15 -4.58 -2.09
CA TYR A 50 3.15 -4.35 -0.66
C TYR A 50 4.45 -3.67 -0.25
N TYR A 51 4.34 -2.83 0.77
CA TYR A 51 5.43 -2.09 1.38
C TYR A 51 5.32 -2.27 2.89
N VAL A 52 6.41 -2.63 3.54
CA VAL A 52 6.49 -2.81 4.98
C VAL A 52 7.39 -1.72 5.55
N TYR A 53 6.79 -0.86 6.38
CA TYR A 53 7.45 0.25 7.03
C TYR A 53 7.61 -0.05 8.52
N ALA A 54 8.78 0.21 9.09
CA ALA A 54 8.94 0.41 10.52
C ALA A 54 8.84 1.91 10.84
N LYS A 55 8.33 2.22 12.04
CA LYS A 55 8.31 3.58 12.58
C LYS A 55 8.99 3.60 13.94
N ASP A 56 9.71 4.68 14.24
CA ASP A 56 10.24 4.94 15.58
C ASP A 56 9.21 5.69 16.44
N LYS A 57 9.40 5.73 17.77
CA LYS A 57 8.47 6.41 18.69
C LYS A 57 8.26 7.91 18.37
N ALA A 58 9.21 8.55 17.70
CA ALA A 58 9.12 9.94 17.26
C ALA A 58 8.28 10.11 15.98
N GLY A 59 7.88 9.03 15.33
CA GLY A 59 7.04 9.01 14.14
C GLY A 59 7.81 8.94 12.82
N ASN A 60 9.14 8.88 12.85
CA ASN A 60 9.95 8.75 11.66
C ASN A 60 9.75 7.37 11.03
N SER A 61 9.62 7.33 9.71
CA SER A 61 9.48 6.09 8.96
C SER A 61 10.84 5.65 8.42
N GLN A 62 11.11 4.34 8.49
CA GLN A 62 12.30 3.74 7.90
C GLN A 62 12.39 4.05 6.40
N GLN A 63 13.57 4.47 5.94
CA GLN A 63 13.81 4.76 4.53
C GLN A 63 14.01 3.49 3.69
N ASN A 64 14.83 2.55 4.19
CA ASN A 64 15.06 1.28 3.53
C ASN A 64 13.95 0.28 3.85
N ILE A 65 12.84 0.36 3.12
CA ILE A 65 11.64 -0.45 3.36
C ILE A 65 11.70 -1.79 2.64
N ALA A 66 11.13 -2.82 3.27
CA ALA A 66 10.86 -4.06 2.57
C ALA A 66 9.68 -3.85 1.60
N ARG A 67 9.83 -4.35 0.38
CA ARG A 67 8.85 -4.21 -0.70
C ARG A 67 8.78 -5.49 -1.50
N GLY A 68 7.60 -5.79 -2.02
CA GLY A 68 7.38 -6.93 -2.90
C GLY A 68 6.09 -6.79 -3.69
N SER A 69 5.83 -7.76 -4.56
CA SER A 69 4.62 -7.77 -5.36
C SER A 69 4.16 -9.18 -5.68
N PHE A 70 2.85 -9.33 -5.83
CA PHE A 70 2.23 -10.57 -6.31
C PHE A 70 1.18 -10.24 -7.37
N ARG A 71 0.96 -11.17 -8.29
CA ARG A 71 -0.04 -11.07 -9.36
C ARG A 71 -1.14 -12.08 -9.10
N ILE A 72 -2.38 -11.60 -9.07
CA ILE A 72 -3.57 -12.44 -9.07
C ILE A 72 -4.02 -12.53 -10.53
N ARG A 73 -4.00 -13.76 -11.05
CA ARG A 73 -4.54 -14.10 -12.36
C ARG A 73 -6.01 -14.38 -12.19
#